data_AF-A0A8E1US77-F1
#
_entry.id   AF-A0A8E1US77-F1
#
_cell.length_a   1.000
_cell.length_b   1.000
_cell.length_c   1.000
_cell.angle_alpha   90.00
_cell.angle_beta   90.00
_cell.angle_gamma   90.00
#
_symmetry.space_group_name_H-M   'P 1'
#
loop_
_entity.id
_entity.type
_entity.pdbx_description
1 polymer ?
#
loop_
_entity_poly.entity_id
_entity_poly.type
_entity_poly.pdbx_seq_one_letter_code
_entity_poly.pdbx_strand_id
1 'polypeptide(L)'
;MLTYTCNISGHPNFYSRYIKMPSDKLLQIGNGYISKSDKADSALVCFSIVANRYSDNMDRHDKEMTMNGYIGRWYVYFFKFFNYEKSYESLLKAKHIAEDINCGLAHIDLNFGCMFQTLAEQCKDKPLKEKALNYYKKAFYESLKENDNNSLNMAFSNMVFVSFNLNKLHTIRNMQKHYAAKKQTEMTLYAHII
;
A
#
# COMPACT_ATOMS: atom_id res chain seq x y z
N MET A 1 20.28 -23.37 -43.30
CA MET A 1 19.89 -22.03 -42.81
C MET A 1 18.52 -22.18 -42.16
N LEU A 2 18.49 -22.31 -40.83
CA LEU A 2 17.26 -22.55 -40.07
C LEU A 2 16.56 -21.20 -39.84
N THR A 3 15.43 -20.99 -40.48
CA THR A 3 14.54 -19.85 -40.21
C THR A 3 13.77 -20.15 -38.93
N TYR A 4 14.18 -19.54 -37.82
CA TYR A 4 13.36 -19.45 -36.62
C TYR A 4 12.24 -18.44 -36.89
N THR A 5 11.05 -18.95 -37.21
CA THR A 5 9.84 -18.12 -37.12
C THR A 5 9.53 -17.91 -35.64
N CYS A 6 9.85 -16.71 -35.16
CA CYS A 6 9.38 -16.24 -33.86
C CYS A 6 7.86 -16.16 -33.93
N ASN A 7 7.19 -17.18 -33.40
CA ASN A 7 5.74 -17.19 -33.27
C ASN A 7 5.40 -16.26 -32.11
N ILE A 8 5.32 -14.95 -32.39
CA ILE A 8 4.73 -13.97 -31.47
C ILE A 8 3.23 -14.21 -31.51
N SER A 9 2.75 -15.26 -30.87
CA SER A 9 1.36 -15.41 -30.46
C SER A 9 1.11 -14.48 -29.26
N GLY A 10 1.32 -13.18 -29.48
CA GLY A 10 1.01 -12.16 -28.48
C GLY A 10 -0.46 -12.24 -28.16
N HIS A 11 -0.80 -12.55 -26.91
CA HIS A 11 -2.16 -12.77 -26.39
C HIS A 11 -3.11 -11.58 -26.65
N PRO A 12 -3.84 -11.52 -27.78
CA PRO A 12 -4.72 -10.40 -28.06
C PRO A 12 -6.03 -10.55 -27.27
N ASN A 13 -6.30 -11.74 -26.73
CA ASN A 13 -7.58 -12.11 -26.13
C ASN A 13 -7.65 -11.85 -24.62
N PHE A 14 -6.51 -11.90 -23.92
CA PHE A 14 -6.49 -11.68 -22.47
C PHE A 14 -6.60 -10.18 -22.14
N TYR A 15 -5.74 -9.34 -22.71
CA TYR A 15 -5.73 -7.91 -22.42
C TYR A 15 -7.01 -7.19 -22.87
N SER A 16 -7.51 -7.51 -24.07
CA SER A 16 -8.73 -6.91 -24.63
C SER A 16 -9.99 -7.24 -23.83
N ARG A 17 -10.01 -8.37 -23.11
CA ARG A 17 -11.09 -8.74 -22.19
C ARG A 17 -11.03 -7.91 -20.91
N TYR A 18 -9.83 -7.73 -20.35
CA TYR A 18 -9.64 -7.06 -19.05
C TYR A 18 -9.86 -5.56 -19.14
N ILE A 19 -9.45 -4.91 -20.24
CA ILE A 19 -9.59 -3.45 -20.38
C ILE A 19 -11.05 -2.99 -20.30
N LYS A 20 -12.00 -3.87 -20.68
CA LYS A 20 -13.45 -3.63 -20.62
C LYS A 20 -14.08 -3.96 -19.27
N MET A 21 -13.36 -4.59 -18.33
CA MET A 21 -13.92 -4.99 -17.04
C MET A 21 -14.03 -3.79 -16.07
N PRO A 22 -15.05 -3.75 -15.21
CA PRO A 22 -15.13 -2.77 -14.12
C PRO A 22 -13.90 -2.75 -13.20
N SER A 23 -13.59 -1.58 -12.63
CA SER A 23 -12.37 -1.38 -11.83
C SER A 23 -12.35 -2.23 -10.56
N ASP A 24 -13.46 -2.29 -9.84
CA ASP A 24 -13.68 -3.14 -8.66
C ASP A 24 -13.39 -4.62 -8.97
N LYS A 25 -13.86 -5.11 -10.12
CA LYS A 25 -13.64 -6.50 -10.53
C LYS A 25 -12.17 -6.77 -10.83
N LEU A 26 -11.49 -5.85 -11.49
CA LEU A 26 -10.06 -5.96 -11.77
C LEU A 26 -9.23 -5.90 -10.48
N LEU A 27 -9.58 -5.05 -9.52
CA LEU A 27 -8.92 -5.02 -8.21
C LEU A 27 -9.10 -6.35 -7.48
N GLN A 28 -10.31 -6.92 -7.47
CA GLN A 28 -10.57 -8.23 -6.89
C GLN A 28 -9.70 -9.32 -7.55
N ILE A 29 -9.65 -9.36 -8.87
CA ILE A 29 -8.84 -10.34 -9.62
C ILE A 29 -7.34 -10.13 -9.33
N GLY A 30 -6.86 -8.89 -9.36
CA GLY A 30 -5.47 -8.54 -9.06
C GLY A 30 -5.05 -8.97 -7.65
N ASN A 31 -5.90 -8.71 -6.66
CA ASN A 31 -5.68 -9.16 -5.28
C ASN A 31 -5.65 -10.69 -5.17
N GLY A 32 -6.50 -11.39 -5.93
CA GLY A 32 -6.47 -12.85 -6.04
C GLY A 32 -5.20 -13.41 -6.69
N TYR A 33 -4.50 -12.62 -7.51
CA TYR A 33 -3.22 -13.00 -8.10
C TYR A 33 -2.02 -12.70 -7.21
N ILE A 34 -2.05 -11.65 -6.38
CA ILE A 34 -0.96 -11.31 -5.45
C ILE A 34 -0.59 -12.48 -4.52
N SER A 35 -1.58 -13.27 -4.10
CA SER A 35 -1.40 -14.42 -3.22
C SER A 35 -0.68 -15.61 -3.88
N LYS A 36 -0.49 -15.57 -5.21
CA LYS A 36 0.14 -16.63 -6.01
C LYS A 36 1.50 -16.16 -6.51
N SER A 37 2.56 -16.92 -6.24
CA SER A 37 3.93 -16.55 -6.60
C SER A 37 4.13 -16.43 -8.12
N ASP A 38 3.44 -17.24 -8.92
CA ASP A 38 3.56 -17.32 -10.37
C ASP A 38 2.63 -16.36 -11.15
N LYS A 39 1.88 -15.48 -10.46
CA LYS A 39 0.88 -14.58 -11.08
C LYS A 39 1.16 -13.09 -10.86
N ALA A 40 2.39 -12.72 -10.52
CA ALA A 40 2.78 -11.31 -10.31
C ALA A 40 2.50 -10.45 -11.56
N ASP A 41 2.82 -10.94 -12.77
CA ASP A 41 2.54 -10.21 -14.02
C ASP A 41 1.04 -10.00 -14.23
N SER A 42 0.23 -11.02 -14.00
CA SER A 42 -1.23 -10.93 -14.14
C SER A 42 -1.84 -9.96 -13.14
N ALA A 43 -1.34 -9.96 -11.90
CA ALA A 43 -1.71 -8.96 -10.90
C ALA A 43 -1.36 -7.54 -11.38
N LEU A 44 -0.13 -7.35 -11.86
CA LEU A 44 0.33 -6.05 -12.34
C LEU A 44 -0.52 -5.54 -13.52
N VAL A 45 -0.93 -6.40 -14.45
CA VAL A 45 -1.82 -6.03 -15.55
C VAL A 45 -3.16 -5.51 -15.02
N CYS A 46 -3.79 -6.22 -14.08
CA CYS A 46 -5.06 -5.80 -13.50
C CYS A 46 -4.96 -4.41 -12.85
N PHE A 47 -3.96 -4.23 -12.00
CA PHE A 47 -3.73 -2.96 -11.30
C PHE A 47 -3.33 -1.83 -12.25
N SER A 48 -2.57 -2.12 -13.31
CA SER A 48 -2.18 -1.13 -14.30
C SER A 48 -3.37 -0.65 -15.14
N ILE A 49 -4.28 -1.55 -15.52
CA ILE A 49 -5.51 -1.15 -16.21
C ILE A 49 -6.33 -0.21 -15.32
N VAL A 50 -6.50 -0.53 -14.03
CA VAL A 50 -7.24 0.32 -13.11
C VAL A 50 -6.54 1.65 -12.87
N ALA A 51 -5.24 1.65 -12.55
CA ALA A 51 -4.47 2.88 -12.32
C ALA A 51 -4.49 3.82 -13.54
N ASN A 52 -4.39 3.27 -14.74
CA ASN A 52 -4.37 4.06 -15.98
C ASN A 52 -5.74 4.65 -16.36
N ARG A 53 -6.81 4.34 -15.63
CA ARG A 53 -8.11 5.01 -15.81
C ARG A 53 -8.16 6.39 -15.17
N TYR A 54 -7.21 6.70 -14.27
CA TYR A 54 -7.20 7.95 -13.52
C TYR A 54 -7.35 9.18 -14.43
N SER A 55 -8.22 10.09 -14.01
CA SER A 55 -8.42 11.41 -14.59
C SER A 55 -8.88 12.36 -13.48
N ASP A 56 -8.46 13.62 -13.52
CA ASP A 56 -8.81 14.60 -12.48
C ASP A 56 -10.33 14.87 -12.37
N ASN A 57 -11.08 14.61 -13.45
CA ASN A 57 -12.51 14.89 -13.57
C ASN A 57 -13.42 13.70 -13.21
N MET A 58 -12.85 12.58 -12.75
CA MET A 58 -13.66 11.43 -12.33
C MET A 58 -14.26 11.65 -10.93
N ASP A 59 -15.33 10.92 -10.61
CA ASP A 59 -15.94 11.03 -9.29
C ASP A 59 -15.03 10.46 -8.18
N ARG A 60 -15.40 10.74 -6.93
CA ARG A 60 -14.62 10.31 -5.75
C ARG A 60 -14.43 8.80 -5.69
N HIS A 61 -15.43 8.02 -6.10
CA HIS A 61 -15.38 6.56 -6.04
C HIS A 61 -14.41 6.01 -7.07
N ASP A 62 -14.44 6.53 -8.30
CA ASP A 62 -13.50 6.15 -9.35
C ASP A 62 -12.06 6.58 -9.01
N LYS A 63 -11.88 7.75 -8.38
CA LYS A 63 -10.57 8.15 -7.83
C LYS A 63 -10.07 7.14 -6.79
N GLU A 64 -10.93 6.70 -5.88
CA GLU A 64 -10.57 5.68 -4.89
C GLU A 64 -10.18 4.35 -5.55
N MET A 65 -10.88 3.92 -6.60
CA MET A 65 -10.53 2.70 -7.34
C MET A 65 -9.18 2.82 -8.04
N THR A 66 -8.90 3.95 -8.68
CA THR A 66 -7.61 4.19 -9.36
C THR A 66 -6.46 4.32 -8.36
N MET A 67 -6.68 4.96 -7.20
CA MET A 67 -5.76 4.95 -6.05
C MET A 67 -5.41 3.52 -5.63
N ASN A 68 -6.42 2.66 -5.45
CA ASN A 68 -6.20 1.25 -5.11
C ASN A 68 -5.45 0.48 -6.20
N GLY A 69 -5.65 0.84 -7.48
CA GLY A 69 -4.83 0.34 -8.59
C GLY A 69 -3.34 0.72 -8.43
N TYR A 70 -3.05 1.97 -8.08
CA TYR A 70 -1.68 2.40 -7.79
C TYR A 70 -1.07 1.72 -6.55
N ILE A 71 -1.86 1.48 -5.49
CA ILE A 71 -1.42 0.71 -4.32
C ILE A 71 -1.08 -0.74 -4.72
N GLY A 72 -1.90 -1.38 -5.55
CA GLY A 72 -1.62 -2.72 -6.07
C GLY A 72 -0.33 -2.76 -6.91
N ARG A 73 -0.10 -1.75 -7.77
CA ARG A 73 1.17 -1.61 -8.51
C ARG A 73 2.36 -1.47 -7.58
N TRP A 74 2.26 -0.60 -6.55
CA TRP A 74 3.30 -0.45 -5.53
C TRP A 74 3.67 -1.81 -4.93
N TYR A 75 2.67 -2.58 -4.50
CA TYR A 75 2.87 -3.87 -3.86
C TYR A 75 3.63 -4.84 -4.79
N VAL A 76 3.16 -4.99 -6.04
CA VAL A 76 3.76 -5.93 -6.98
C VAL A 76 5.19 -5.51 -7.33
N TYR A 77 5.41 -4.23 -7.65
CA TYR A 77 6.76 -3.74 -7.93
C TYR A 77 7.69 -3.89 -6.73
N PHE A 78 7.21 -3.66 -5.52
CA PHE A 78 8.02 -3.72 -4.31
C PHE A 78 8.39 -5.17 -3.92
N PHE A 79 7.37 -6.02 -3.74
CA PHE A 79 7.55 -7.34 -3.12
C PHE A 79 7.79 -8.47 -4.13
N LYS A 80 7.42 -8.30 -5.39
CA LYS A 80 7.53 -9.37 -6.41
C LYS A 80 8.64 -9.11 -7.42
N PHE A 81 8.78 -7.86 -7.86
CA PHE A 81 9.77 -7.48 -8.88
C PHE A 81 10.97 -6.71 -8.33
N PHE A 82 10.95 -6.29 -7.06
CA PHE A 82 12.00 -5.50 -6.43
C PHE A 82 12.37 -4.24 -7.23
N ASN A 83 11.41 -3.68 -7.97
CA ASN A 83 11.56 -2.45 -8.73
C ASN A 83 11.13 -1.27 -7.84
N TYR A 84 12.05 -0.80 -7.01
CA TYR A 84 11.77 0.22 -6.01
C TYR A 84 11.42 1.59 -6.61
N GLU A 85 11.97 1.92 -7.79
CA GLU A 85 11.67 3.16 -8.52
C GLU A 85 10.19 3.20 -8.92
N LYS A 86 9.72 2.20 -9.70
CA LYS A 86 8.32 2.12 -10.13
C LYS A 86 7.35 1.94 -8.95
N SER A 87 7.81 1.29 -7.90
CA SER A 87 7.06 1.15 -6.67
C SER A 87 6.85 2.51 -5.99
N TYR A 88 7.91 3.32 -5.85
CA TYR A 88 7.84 4.66 -5.29
C TYR A 88 6.94 5.58 -6.11
N GLU A 89 7.09 5.58 -7.44
CA GLU A 89 6.22 6.35 -8.35
C GLU A 89 4.76 5.98 -8.20
N SER A 90 4.46 4.68 -8.11
CA SER A 90 3.09 4.19 -7.95
C SER A 90 2.50 4.66 -6.63
N LEU A 91 3.26 4.54 -5.53
CA LEU A 91 2.79 4.97 -4.22
C LEU A 91 2.65 6.48 -4.11
N LEU A 92 3.51 7.25 -4.76
CA LEU A 92 3.40 8.71 -4.83
C LEU A 92 2.15 9.14 -5.59
N LYS A 93 1.80 8.47 -6.69
CA LYS A 93 0.54 8.70 -7.40
C LYS A 93 -0.67 8.37 -6.53
N ALA A 94 -0.66 7.24 -5.82
CA ALA A 94 -1.72 6.91 -4.87
C ALA A 94 -1.89 8.01 -3.80
N LYS A 95 -0.78 8.53 -3.27
CA LYS A 95 -0.79 9.61 -2.29
C LYS A 95 -1.45 10.88 -2.80
N HIS A 96 -1.10 11.32 -4.01
CA HIS A 96 -1.73 12.51 -4.59
C HIS A 96 -3.24 12.36 -4.75
N ILE A 97 -3.71 11.18 -5.14
CA ILE A 97 -5.15 10.91 -5.25
C ILE A 97 -5.80 10.92 -3.86
N ALA A 98 -5.17 10.27 -2.86
CA ALA A 98 -5.66 10.23 -1.48
C ALA A 98 -5.76 11.62 -0.84
N GLU A 99 -4.81 12.50 -1.13
CA GLU A 99 -4.82 13.90 -0.70
C GLU A 99 -5.99 14.67 -1.35
N ASP A 100 -6.24 14.44 -2.64
CA ASP A 100 -7.34 15.07 -3.40
C ASP A 100 -8.73 14.64 -2.89
N ILE A 101 -8.92 13.35 -2.59
CA ILE A 101 -10.21 12.82 -2.10
C ILE A 101 -10.34 12.77 -0.57
N ASN A 102 -9.29 13.18 0.14
CA ASN A 102 -9.14 13.12 1.60
C ASN A 102 -9.50 11.73 2.18
N CYS A 103 -8.89 10.67 1.64
CA CYS A 103 -9.18 9.29 2.04
C CYS A 103 -8.01 8.34 1.75
N GLY A 104 -7.71 7.44 2.70
CA GLY A 104 -6.74 6.35 2.50
C GLY A 104 -5.30 6.73 2.84
N LEU A 105 -5.09 7.90 3.47
CA LEU A 105 -3.76 8.39 3.82
C LEU A 105 -3.08 7.49 4.85
N ALA A 106 -3.86 6.89 5.77
CA ALA A 106 -3.34 5.97 6.78
C ALA A 106 -2.57 4.80 6.15
N HIS A 107 -3.21 4.11 5.20
CA HIS A 107 -2.63 2.96 4.52
C HIS A 107 -1.46 3.36 3.61
N ILE A 108 -1.54 4.51 2.93
CA ILE A 108 -0.47 4.99 2.05
C ILE A 108 0.78 5.38 2.84
N ASP A 109 0.62 6.11 3.95
CA ASP A 109 1.76 6.47 4.81
C ASP A 109 2.37 5.21 5.47
N LEU A 110 1.56 4.20 5.81
CA LEU A 110 2.06 2.90 6.28
C LEU A 110 2.94 2.23 5.23
N ASN A 111 2.52 2.25 3.96
CA ASN A 111 3.27 1.67 2.84
C ASN A 111 4.57 2.42 2.55
N PHE A 112 4.59 3.76 2.69
CA PHE A 112 5.85 4.53 2.62
C PHE A 112 6.80 4.16 3.76
N GLY A 113 6.26 4.01 4.98
CA GLY A 113 7.03 3.54 6.12
C GLY A 113 7.70 2.19 5.84
N CYS A 114 6.93 1.23 5.31
CA CYS A 114 7.43 -0.09 4.92
C CYS A 114 8.56 0.01 3.89
N MET A 115 8.34 0.76 2.81
CA MET A 115 9.33 0.96 1.76
C MET A 115 10.65 1.54 2.29
N PHE A 116 10.58 2.64 3.04
CA PHE A 116 11.79 3.29 3.58
C PHE A 116 12.49 2.42 4.62
N GLN A 117 11.75 1.65 5.41
CA GLN A 117 12.34 0.73 6.37
C GLN A 117 13.14 -0.38 5.65
N THR A 118 12.57 -1.03 4.65
CA THR A 118 13.27 -2.08 3.89
C THR A 118 14.53 -1.54 3.21
N LEU A 119 14.44 -0.38 2.56
CA LEU A 119 15.60 0.25 1.94
C LEU A 119 16.66 0.62 2.98
N ALA A 120 16.25 1.14 4.14
CA ALA A 120 17.17 1.44 5.23
C ALA A 120 17.89 0.21 5.76
N GLU A 121 17.20 -0.93 5.84
CA GLU A 121 17.78 -2.19 6.31
C GLU A 121 18.76 -2.78 5.27
N GLN A 122 18.41 -2.75 3.98
CA GLN A 122 19.27 -3.22 2.90
C GLN A 122 20.54 -2.37 2.75
N CYS A 123 20.40 -1.05 2.83
CA CYS A 123 21.51 -0.11 2.67
C CYS A 123 22.23 0.23 3.98
N LYS A 124 21.74 -0.26 5.13
CA LYS A 124 22.19 0.14 6.48
C LYS A 124 22.14 1.67 6.68
N ASP A 125 21.12 2.31 6.11
CA ASP A 125 20.97 3.76 6.07
C ASP A 125 20.09 4.25 7.23
N LYS A 126 20.70 4.95 8.18
CA LYS A 126 20.00 5.51 9.34
C LYS A 126 19.01 6.63 8.96
N PRO A 127 19.37 7.63 8.13
CA PRO A 127 18.40 8.61 7.61
C PRO A 127 17.12 8.01 7.01
N LEU A 128 17.22 6.95 6.19
CA LEU A 128 16.05 6.25 5.65
C LEU A 128 15.22 5.58 6.74
N LYS A 129 15.87 5.02 7.76
CA LYS A 129 15.18 4.44 8.93
C LYS A 129 14.40 5.50 9.71
N GLU A 130 14.96 6.71 9.86
CA GLU A 130 14.26 7.84 10.47
C GLU A 130 13.08 8.33 9.61
N LYS A 131 13.24 8.31 8.29
CA LYS A 131 12.16 8.60 7.35
C LYS A 131 11.02 7.59 7.49
N ALA A 132 11.33 6.29 7.60
CA ALA A 132 10.34 5.26 7.86
C ALA A 132 9.56 5.50 9.16
N LEU A 133 10.26 5.82 10.26
CA LEU A 133 9.65 6.16 11.54
C LEU A 133 8.66 7.33 11.41
N ASN A 134 9.03 8.38 10.68
CA ASN A 134 8.16 9.53 10.47
C ASN A 134 6.89 9.16 9.70
N TYR A 135 6.99 8.27 8.71
CA TYR A 135 5.81 7.78 7.99
C TYR A 135 4.90 6.91 8.87
N TYR A 136 5.44 6.02 9.70
CA TYR A 136 4.63 5.26 10.65
C TYR A 136 3.92 6.15 11.67
N LYS A 137 4.56 7.24 12.12
CA LYS A 137 3.92 8.24 12.98
C LYS A 137 2.74 8.94 12.28
N LYS A 138 2.87 9.27 11.00
CA LYS A 138 1.77 9.84 10.21
C LYS A 138 0.64 8.83 10.04
N ALA A 139 0.97 7.62 9.61
CA ALA A 139 0.02 6.51 9.46
C ALA A 139 -0.78 6.27 10.75
N PHE A 140 -0.14 6.30 11.92
CA PHE A 140 -0.81 6.18 13.22
C PHE A 140 -1.88 7.25 13.43
N TYR A 141 -1.56 8.52 13.19
CA TYR A 141 -2.51 9.62 13.37
C TYR A 141 -3.62 9.63 12.32
N GLU A 142 -3.30 9.37 11.05
CA GLU A 142 -4.32 9.26 10.01
C GLU A 142 -5.25 8.07 10.28
N SER A 143 -4.73 6.95 10.77
CA SER A 143 -5.56 5.79 11.16
C SER A 143 -6.55 6.12 12.27
N LEU A 144 -6.17 7.00 13.21
CA LEU A 144 -7.09 7.47 14.25
C LEU A 144 -8.22 8.34 13.67
N LYS A 145 -7.92 9.19 12.68
CA LYS A 145 -8.93 10.04 12.02
C LYS A 145 -9.87 9.22 11.15
N GLU A 146 -9.33 8.24 10.42
CA GLU A 146 -10.06 7.37 9.50
C GLU A 146 -10.79 6.22 10.21
N ASN A 147 -10.60 6.04 11.52
CA ASN A 147 -11.06 4.86 12.29
C ASN A 147 -10.56 3.52 11.71
N ASP A 148 -9.40 3.52 11.05
CA ASP A 148 -8.77 2.32 10.50
C ASP A 148 -7.94 1.60 11.58
N ASN A 149 -8.57 0.66 12.28
CA ASN A 149 -7.90 -0.12 13.32
C ASN A 149 -6.79 -1.03 12.77
N ASN A 150 -6.86 -1.46 11.51
CA ASN A 150 -5.85 -2.34 10.94
C ASN A 150 -4.55 -1.55 10.70
N SER A 151 -4.65 -0.42 10.00
CA SER A 151 -3.51 0.47 9.79
C SER A 151 -2.96 1.01 11.11
N LEU A 152 -3.82 1.29 12.10
CA LEU A 152 -3.40 1.73 13.44
C LEU A 152 -2.50 0.70 14.12
N ASN A 153 -2.92 -0.57 14.17
CA ASN A 153 -2.19 -1.65 14.84
C ASN A 153 -0.83 -1.92 14.14
N MET A 154 -0.83 -1.91 12.80
CA MET A 154 0.39 -2.12 12.00
C MET A 154 1.37 -0.95 12.16
N ALA A 155 0.88 0.28 12.04
CA ALA A 155 1.68 1.49 12.23
C ALA A 155 2.30 1.53 13.63
N PHE A 156 1.53 1.20 14.67
CA PHE A 156 2.04 1.17 16.04
C PHE A 156 3.14 0.12 16.22
N SER A 157 2.93 -1.10 15.73
CA SER A 157 3.90 -2.20 15.85
C SER A 157 5.21 -1.88 15.14
N ASN A 158 5.13 -1.41 13.89
CA ASN A 158 6.31 -1.03 13.10
C ASN A 158 7.04 0.18 13.70
N MET A 159 6.28 1.17 14.20
CA MET A 159 6.84 2.33 14.89
C MET A 159 7.63 1.93 16.14
N VAL A 160 7.11 1.01 16.97
CA VAL A 160 7.83 0.50 18.16
C VAL A 160 9.12 -0.18 17.74
N PHE A 161 9.05 -1.08 16.75
CA PHE A 161 10.22 -1.80 16.24
C PHE A 161 11.31 -0.83 15.73
N VAL A 162 10.94 0.12 14.86
CA VAL A 162 11.91 1.08 14.30
C VAL A 162 12.44 2.02 15.38
N SER A 163 11.60 2.46 16.32
CA SER A 163 12.02 3.31 17.43
C SER A 163 13.00 2.61 18.36
N PHE A 164 12.81 1.32 18.63
CA PHE A 164 13.75 0.51 19.40
C PHE A 164 15.11 0.45 18.69
N ASN A 165 15.12 0.09 17.40
CA ASN A 165 16.34 0.03 16.59
C ASN A 165 17.10 1.36 16.50
N LEU A 166 16.40 2.49 16.62
CA LEU A 166 16.99 3.83 16.61
C LEU A 166 17.37 4.36 17.99
N ASN A 167 17.13 3.61 19.08
CA ASN A 167 17.21 4.09 20.47
C ASN A 167 16.33 5.35 20.73
N LYS A 168 15.17 5.42 20.06
CA LYS A 168 14.22 6.54 20.06
C LYS A 168 12.84 6.19 20.64
N LEU A 169 12.72 5.11 21.43
CA LEU A 169 11.45 4.71 22.07
C LEU A 169 10.80 5.83 22.90
N HIS A 170 11.60 6.68 23.54
CA HIS A 170 11.09 7.83 24.29
C HIS A 170 10.27 8.80 23.41
N THR A 171 10.54 8.85 22.10
CA THR A 171 9.84 9.76 21.16
C THR A 171 8.42 9.32 20.80
N ILE A 172 8.00 8.12 21.21
CA ILE A 172 6.67 7.56 20.88
C ILE A 172 5.78 7.34 22.12
N ARG A 173 6.22 7.79 23.30
CA ARG A 173 5.51 7.57 24.57
C ARG A 173 4.07 8.08 24.57
N ASN A 174 3.80 9.23 23.94
CA ASN A 174 2.45 9.78 23.85
C ASN A 174 1.53 8.92 22.96
N MET A 175 2.04 8.45 21.82
CA MET A 175 1.30 7.55 20.93
C MET A 175 1.00 6.21 21.62
N GLN A 176 1.95 5.68 22.39
CA GLN A 176 1.74 4.48 23.20
C GLN A 176 0.60 4.65 24.21
N LYS A 177 0.52 5.79 24.90
CA LYS A 177 -0.59 6.09 25.83
C LYS A 177 -1.93 6.14 25.11
N HIS A 178 -2.00 6.82 23.95
CA HIS A 178 -3.23 6.89 23.16
C HIS A 178 -3.68 5.52 22.67
N TYR A 179 -2.75 4.70 22.17
CA TYR A 179 -3.04 3.35 21.71
C TYR A 179 -3.57 2.47 22.84
N ALA A 180 -2.94 2.51 24.02
CA ALA A 180 -3.39 1.78 25.20
C ALA A 180 -4.80 2.19 25.65
N ALA A 181 -5.09 3.49 25.69
CA ALA A 181 -6.42 3.99 26.06
C ALA A 181 -7.52 3.53 25.08
N LYS A 182 -7.23 3.56 23.77
CA LYS A 182 -8.16 3.04 22.75
C LYS A 182 -8.41 1.54 22.92
N LYS A 183 -7.35 0.74 23.12
CA LYS A 183 -7.48 -0.72 23.34
C LYS A 183 -8.25 -1.05 24.61
N GLN A 184 -8.06 -0.29 25.68
CA GLN A 184 -8.83 -0.44 26.91
C GLN A 184 -10.33 -0.18 26.66
N THR A 185 -10.65 0.87 25.90
CA THR A 185 -12.03 1.22 25.54
C THR A 185 -12.69 0.13 24.70
N GLU A 186 -11.97 -0.42 23.70
CA GLU A 186 -12.44 -1.54 22.88
C GLU A 186 -12.78 -2.76 23.76
N MET A 187 -11.88 -3.16 24.67
CA MET A 187 -12.11 -4.28 25.59
C MET A 187 -13.31 -4.08 26.51
N THR A 188 -13.49 -2.87 27.06
CA THR A 188 -14.65 -2.57 27.91
C THR A 188 -15.97 -2.62 27.13
N LEU A 189 -15.99 -2.20 25.87
CA LEU A 189 -17.17 -2.29 25.02
C LEU A 189 -17.60 -3.74 24.78
N TYR A 190 -16.65 -4.64 24.51
CA TYR A 190 -16.93 -6.07 24.33
C TYR A 190 -17.43 -6.73 25.63
N ALA A 191 -16.94 -6.28 26.79
CA ALA A 191 -17.38 -6.77 28.09
C ALA A 191 -18.81 -6.34 28.49
N HIS A 192 -19.48 -5.48 27.72
CA HIS A 192 -20.88 -5.08 27.95
C HIS A 192 -21.85 -5.69 26.94
N ILE A 193 -21.34 -6.44 25.97
CA ILE A 193 -22.13 -7.11 24.91
C ILE A 193 -22.21 -8.64 25.15
N ILE A 194 -21.54 -9.14 26.18
CA ILE A 194 -21.61 -10.53 26.68
C ILE A 194 -22.36 -10.53 28.00
#